data_AF-A0A3M1B533-F1
#
_entry.id   AF-A0A3M1B533-F1
#
_cell.length_a   1.000
_cell.length_b   1.000
_cell.length_c   1.000
_cell.angle_alpha   90.00
_cell.angle_beta   90.00
_cell.angle_gamma   90.00
#
_symmetry.space_group_name_H-M   'P 1'
#
loop_
_entity.id
_entity.type
_entity.pdbx_description
1 polymer ?
#
loop_
_entity_poly.entity_id
_entity_poly.type
_entity_poly.pdbx_seq_one_letter_code
_entity_poly.pdbx_strand_id
1 'polypeptide(L)'
;MQKEVHLAGIPHHPHKNGGGLVAKTAKVADTAYVAPHALVSGNAQVLDHAKILDHAQISGHAQIKENAQVSDHAKVFGHAKVFGHAKISGHAQVYGHAQVSGYAQVSGYVEVCGSAKISGKFKYQGNMFVSIGEHS
;
A
#
# COMPACT_ATOMS: atom_id res chain seq x y z
N MET A 1 -27.64 -0.88 10.89
CA MET A 1 -26.45 -0.04 11.14
C MET A 1 -25.20 -0.91 11.04
N GLN A 2 -24.31 -0.67 10.09
CA GLN A 2 -22.96 -1.25 10.16
C GLN A 2 -22.22 -0.53 11.31
N LYS A 3 -21.72 -1.28 12.29
CA LYS A 3 -20.99 -0.71 13.44
C LYS A 3 -19.65 -0.16 12.96
N GLU A 4 -19.39 1.12 13.19
CA GLU A 4 -18.07 1.72 12.99
C GLU A 4 -17.08 1.15 14.00
N VAL A 5 -15.89 0.75 13.52
CA VAL A 5 -14.79 0.28 14.38
C VAL A 5 -13.89 1.46 14.70
N HIS A 6 -13.53 1.66 15.95
CA HIS A 6 -12.61 2.72 16.34
C HIS A 6 -11.23 2.12 16.65
N LEU A 7 -10.24 2.43 15.82
CA LEU A 7 -8.83 2.06 16.05
C LEU A 7 -8.08 3.34 16.40
N ALA A 8 -7.41 3.36 17.56
CA ALA A 8 -6.72 4.55 18.08
C ALA A 8 -7.58 5.83 18.08
N GLY A 9 -8.89 5.70 18.36
CA GLY A 9 -9.84 6.83 18.37
C GLY A 9 -10.30 7.30 16.99
N ILE A 10 -9.79 6.73 15.90
CA ILE A 10 -10.18 7.08 14.54
C ILE A 10 -11.29 6.11 14.08
N PRO A 11 -12.45 6.61 13.61
CA PRO A 11 -13.50 5.76 13.08
C PRO A 11 -13.08 5.11 11.75
N HIS A 12 -13.39 3.83 11.62
CA HIS A 12 -13.19 3.02 10.42
C HIS A 12 -14.53 2.43 9.98
N HIS A 13 -14.68 2.29 8.67
CA HIS A 13 -15.82 1.65 8.04
C HIS A 13 -15.34 0.60 7.03
N PRO A 14 -16.12 -0.45 6.77
CA PRO A 14 -15.81 -1.40 5.71
C PRO A 14 -15.92 -0.73 4.33
N HIS A 15 -14.95 -0.95 3.46
CA HIS A 15 -15.00 -0.50 2.08
C HIS A 15 -16.09 -1.25 1.31
N LYS A 16 -16.87 -0.55 0.50
CA LYS A 16 -17.99 -1.16 -0.23
C LYS A 16 -17.57 -2.25 -1.22
N ASN A 17 -16.34 -2.16 -1.73
CA ASN A 17 -15.74 -3.13 -2.63
C ASN A 17 -14.65 -3.92 -1.87
N GLY A 18 -15.02 -5.09 -1.36
CA GLY A 18 -14.14 -6.04 -0.67
C GLY A 18 -14.27 -6.08 0.86
N GLY A 19 -14.85 -5.07 1.52
CA GLY A 19 -15.17 -5.11 2.94
C GLY A 19 -14.02 -4.80 3.92
N GLY A 20 -12.81 -4.50 3.44
CA GLY A 20 -11.69 -4.14 4.30
C GLY A 20 -11.86 -2.81 5.02
N LEU A 21 -11.14 -2.61 6.12
CA LEU A 21 -11.33 -1.45 6.99
C LEU A 21 -10.64 -0.20 6.43
N VAL A 22 -11.40 0.90 6.36
CA VAL A 22 -10.93 2.19 5.86
C VAL A 22 -11.20 3.27 6.91
N ALA A 23 -10.15 3.97 7.35
CA ALA A 23 -10.27 5.12 8.22
C ALA A 23 -11.05 6.25 7.54
N LYS A 24 -11.85 7.01 8.29
CA LYS A 24 -12.54 8.21 7.76
C LYS A 24 -11.60 9.28 7.19
N THR A 25 -10.33 9.25 7.59
CA THR A 25 -9.27 10.16 7.12
C THR A 25 -8.62 9.70 5.80
N ALA A 26 -8.79 8.44 5.42
CA ALA A 26 -8.23 7.90 4.19
C ALA A 26 -9.19 8.13 3.01
N LYS A 27 -8.64 8.26 1.81
CA LYS A 27 -9.40 8.40 0.56
C LYS A 27 -9.27 7.12 -0.24
N VAL A 28 -10.34 6.34 -0.31
CA VAL A 28 -10.39 5.11 -1.12
C VAL A 28 -11.44 5.27 -2.21
N ALA A 29 -11.05 5.02 -3.45
CA ALA A 29 -11.96 5.08 -4.59
C ALA A 29 -12.90 3.89 -4.61
N ASP A 30 -14.14 4.13 -5.04
CA ASP A 30 -15.17 3.11 -5.21
C ASP A 30 -14.76 1.94 -6.10
N THR A 31 -13.90 2.22 -7.08
CA THR A 31 -13.35 1.28 -8.06
C THR A 31 -12.17 0.47 -7.52
N ALA A 32 -11.56 0.90 -6.42
CA ALA A 32 -10.51 0.14 -5.75
C ALA A 32 -11.13 -1.04 -4.99
N TYR A 33 -10.35 -2.10 -4.81
CA TYR A 33 -10.75 -3.26 -4.02
C TYR A 33 -9.93 -3.32 -2.73
N VAL A 34 -10.59 -3.45 -1.58
CA VAL A 34 -9.94 -3.61 -0.27
C VAL A 34 -10.49 -4.86 0.39
N ALA A 35 -9.69 -5.93 0.46
CA ALA A 35 -10.07 -7.24 0.98
C ALA A 35 -10.49 -7.19 2.46
N PRO A 36 -11.28 -8.16 2.96
CA PRO A 36 -11.85 -8.11 4.32
C PRO A 36 -10.85 -7.91 5.46
N HIS A 37 -9.61 -8.38 5.30
CA HIS A 37 -8.56 -8.29 6.31
C HIS A 37 -7.53 -7.18 6.06
N ALA A 38 -7.68 -6.42 4.98
CA ALA A 38 -6.83 -5.30 4.65
C ALA A 38 -7.25 -4.05 5.44
N LEU A 39 -6.26 -3.18 5.72
CA LEU A 39 -6.46 -1.95 6.46
C LEU A 39 -5.88 -0.76 5.69
N VAL A 40 -6.71 0.27 5.49
CA VAL A 40 -6.29 1.57 4.96
C VAL A 40 -6.54 2.63 6.02
N SER A 41 -5.49 3.30 6.49
CA SER A 41 -5.56 4.26 7.59
C SER A 41 -4.71 5.52 7.34
N GLY A 42 -4.69 6.45 8.31
CA GLY A 42 -4.04 7.75 8.14
C GLY A 42 -4.68 8.57 7.01
N ASN A 43 -3.85 9.32 6.28
CA ASN A 43 -4.23 10.11 5.11
C ASN A 43 -3.94 9.38 3.79
N ALA A 44 -3.88 8.04 3.83
CA ALA A 44 -3.56 7.23 2.68
C ALA A 44 -4.60 7.40 1.56
N GLN A 45 -4.14 7.25 0.31
CA GLN A 45 -4.97 7.33 -0.87
C GLN A 45 -4.87 6.04 -1.66
N VAL A 46 -5.99 5.36 -1.87
CA VAL A 46 -6.10 4.17 -2.72
C VAL A 46 -7.08 4.49 -3.84
N LEU A 47 -6.57 4.69 -5.04
CA LEU A 47 -7.31 5.29 -6.16
C LEU A 47 -7.39 4.32 -7.35
N ASP A 48 -8.21 4.69 -8.34
CA ASP A 48 -8.41 3.94 -9.59
C ASP A 48 -8.82 2.47 -9.34
N HIS A 49 -8.14 1.50 -9.96
CA HIS A 49 -8.43 0.06 -9.85
C HIS A 49 -7.44 -0.67 -8.92
N ALA A 50 -6.79 0.07 -8.01
CA ALA A 50 -5.84 -0.51 -7.07
C ALA A 50 -6.48 -1.60 -6.22
N LYS A 51 -5.70 -2.62 -5.88
CA LYS A 51 -6.15 -3.76 -5.05
C LYS A 51 -5.30 -3.89 -3.82
N ILE A 52 -5.93 -3.78 -2.66
CA ILE A 52 -5.34 -4.08 -1.35
C ILE A 52 -5.94 -5.40 -0.89
N LEU A 53 -5.09 -6.42 -0.77
CA LEU A 53 -5.47 -7.82 -0.63
C LEU A 53 -4.96 -8.38 0.71
N ASP A 54 -5.52 -9.51 1.10
CA ASP A 54 -5.11 -10.27 2.29
C ASP A 54 -5.03 -9.40 3.56
N HIS A 55 -3.88 -9.35 4.22
CA HIS A 55 -3.61 -8.59 5.44
C HIS A 55 -2.78 -7.32 5.17
N ALA A 56 -2.74 -6.83 3.93
CA ALA A 56 -1.96 -5.67 3.55
C ALA A 56 -2.43 -4.41 4.31
N GLN A 57 -1.46 -3.56 4.66
CA GLN A 57 -1.72 -2.33 5.41
C GLN A 57 -1.18 -1.11 4.68
N ILE A 58 -2.05 -0.15 4.43
CA ILE A 58 -1.70 1.14 3.81
C ILE A 58 -1.95 2.25 4.83
N SER A 59 -0.96 3.09 5.10
CA SER A 59 -1.09 4.15 6.10
C SER A 59 -0.27 5.41 5.78
N GLY A 60 -0.26 6.40 6.67
CA GLY A 60 0.45 7.65 6.47
C GLY A 60 -0.15 8.48 5.34
N HIS A 61 0.69 8.93 4.40
CA HIS A 61 0.31 9.65 3.17
C HIS A 61 0.58 8.81 1.92
N ALA A 62 0.62 7.48 2.05
CA ALA A 62 0.91 6.58 0.96
C ALA A 62 -0.14 6.72 -0.16
N GLN A 63 0.30 6.57 -1.41
CA GLN A 63 -0.57 6.63 -2.58
C GLN A 63 -0.45 5.32 -3.38
N ILE A 64 -1.54 4.58 -3.44
CA ILE A 64 -1.69 3.40 -4.29
C ILE A 64 -2.70 3.75 -5.38
N LYS A 65 -2.33 3.60 -6.65
CA LYS A 65 -3.20 4.02 -7.76
C LYS A 65 -3.04 3.12 -8.98
N GLU A 66 -3.80 3.42 -10.03
CA GLU A 66 -3.86 2.68 -11.29
C GLU A 66 -4.25 1.21 -11.07
N ASN A 67 -3.43 0.24 -11.50
CA ASN A 67 -3.69 -1.19 -11.36
C ASN A 67 -2.76 -1.86 -10.34
N ALA A 68 -2.15 -1.08 -9.44
CA ALA A 68 -1.22 -1.57 -8.44
C ALA A 68 -1.89 -2.56 -7.47
N GLN A 69 -1.12 -3.54 -7.00
CA GLN A 69 -1.57 -4.55 -6.05
C GLN A 69 -0.64 -4.59 -4.83
N VAL A 70 -1.23 -4.59 -3.65
CA VAL A 70 -0.53 -4.82 -2.38
C VAL A 70 -1.23 -5.97 -1.67
N SER A 71 -0.51 -7.02 -1.32
CA SER A 71 -1.08 -8.28 -0.83
C SER A 71 -0.26 -8.89 0.32
N ASP A 72 -0.68 -10.07 0.79
CA ASP A 72 -0.09 -10.79 1.92
C ASP A 72 -0.03 -9.93 3.19
N HIS A 73 1.17 -9.74 3.77
CA HIS A 73 1.43 -8.92 4.96
C HIS A 73 2.18 -7.63 4.63
N ALA A 74 2.16 -7.20 3.36
CA ALA A 74 2.91 -6.04 2.92
C ALA A 74 2.40 -4.74 3.55
N LYS A 75 3.31 -3.80 3.77
CA LYS A 75 3.01 -2.49 4.35
C LYS A 75 3.48 -1.38 3.42
N VAL A 76 2.61 -0.41 3.14
CA VAL A 76 2.98 0.81 2.42
C VAL A 76 2.59 2.02 3.25
N PHE A 77 3.57 2.86 3.61
CA PHE A 77 3.35 3.98 4.53
C PHE A 77 4.27 5.16 4.22
N GLY A 78 4.24 6.22 5.06
CA GLY A 78 4.97 7.46 4.76
C GLY A 78 4.38 8.19 3.55
N HIS A 79 5.23 8.68 2.64
CA HIS A 79 4.85 9.33 1.39
C HIS A 79 5.05 8.43 0.16
N ALA A 80 5.13 7.11 0.37
CA ALA A 80 5.42 6.15 -0.69
C ALA A 80 4.33 6.12 -1.77
N LYS A 81 4.74 5.83 -3.00
CA LYS A 81 3.86 5.76 -4.17
C LYS A 81 3.98 4.40 -4.86
N VAL A 82 2.86 3.73 -5.07
CA VAL A 82 2.79 2.48 -5.83
C VAL A 82 1.76 2.64 -6.95
N PHE A 83 2.18 2.46 -8.20
CA PHE A 83 1.35 2.73 -9.37
C PHE A 83 1.69 1.83 -10.57
N GLY A 84 1.01 2.00 -11.71
CA GLY A 84 1.11 1.09 -12.85
C GLY A 84 0.46 -0.26 -12.56
N HIS A 85 1.19 -1.33 -12.86
CA HIS A 85 0.86 -2.73 -12.57
C HIS A 85 1.79 -3.32 -11.50
N ALA A 86 2.37 -2.48 -10.65
CA ALA A 86 3.29 -2.90 -9.61
C ALA A 86 2.61 -3.84 -8.61
N LYS A 87 3.36 -4.83 -8.11
CA LYS A 87 2.91 -5.80 -7.11
C LYS A 87 3.86 -5.79 -5.91
N ILE A 88 3.31 -5.53 -4.74
CA ILE A 88 4.00 -5.60 -3.45
C ILE A 88 3.37 -6.74 -2.64
N SER A 89 4.16 -7.70 -2.18
CA SER A 89 3.65 -8.88 -1.48
C SER A 89 4.65 -9.42 -0.44
N GLY A 90 4.33 -10.53 0.21
CA GLY A 90 5.09 -11.09 1.33
C GLY A 90 5.05 -10.19 2.57
N HIS A 91 6.22 -9.94 3.16
CA HIS A 91 6.42 -9.02 4.29
C HIS A 91 7.06 -7.69 3.86
N ALA A 92 6.96 -7.34 2.57
CA ALA A 92 7.62 -6.16 2.03
C ALA A 92 7.08 -4.86 2.66
N GLN A 93 7.98 -3.91 2.89
CA GLN A 93 7.69 -2.59 3.40
C GLN A 93 8.16 -1.52 2.41
N VAL A 94 7.26 -0.63 2.02
CA VAL A 94 7.58 0.51 1.13
C VAL A 94 7.22 1.80 1.85
N TYR A 95 8.21 2.65 2.11
CA TYR A 95 8.04 3.84 2.94
C TYR A 95 8.93 5.01 2.53
N GLY A 96 8.86 6.12 3.27
CA GLY A 96 9.56 7.36 2.90
C GLY A 96 8.95 7.98 1.64
N HIS A 97 9.78 8.42 0.70
CA HIS A 97 9.37 8.94 -0.62
C HIS A 97 9.54 7.90 -1.74
N ALA A 98 9.65 6.62 -1.39
CA ALA A 98 9.88 5.54 -2.34
C ALA A 98 8.77 5.43 -3.39
N GLN A 99 9.15 5.02 -4.60
CA GLN A 99 8.24 4.85 -5.73
C GLN A 99 8.42 3.46 -6.34
N VAL A 100 7.33 2.70 -6.45
CA VAL A 100 7.30 1.41 -7.14
C VAL A 100 6.28 1.48 -8.27
N SER A 101 6.69 1.17 -9.50
CA SER A 101 5.86 1.43 -10.68
C SER A 101 6.07 0.43 -11.81
N GLY A 102 5.31 0.58 -12.90
CA GLY A 102 5.42 -0.28 -14.07
C GLY A 102 4.96 -1.71 -13.76
N TYR A 103 5.78 -2.71 -14.06
CA TYR A 103 5.47 -4.14 -13.80
C TYR A 103 6.33 -4.70 -12.65
N ALA A 104 6.83 -3.83 -11.78
CA ALA A 104 7.73 -4.21 -10.70
C ALA A 104 7.04 -5.16 -9.71
N GLN A 105 7.76 -6.19 -9.28
CA GLN A 105 7.32 -7.20 -8.31
C GLN A 105 8.30 -7.21 -7.15
N VAL A 106 7.82 -6.80 -5.98
CA VAL A 106 8.58 -6.75 -4.73
C VAL A 106 7.93 -7.73 -3.75
N SER A 107 8.65 -8.78 -3.37
CA SER A 107 8.13 -9.85 -2.52
C SER A 107 9.18 -10.38 -1.56
N GLY A 108 8.75 -10.99 -0.44
CA GLY A 108 9.64 -11.49 0.61
C GLY A 108 9.81 -10.48 1.76
N TYR A 109 10.99 -10.44 2.38
CA TYR A 109 11.32 -9.49 3.44
C TYR A 109 12.14 -8.33 2.84
N VAL A 110 11.45 -7.48 2.07
CA VAL A 110 12.07 -6.34 1.38
C VAL A 110 11.71 -5.04 2.06
N GLU A 111 12.68 -4.15 2.21
CA GLU A 111 12.42 -2.76 2.59
C GLU A 111 12.80 -1.84 1.42
N VAL A 112 11.90 -0.97 1.02
CA VAL A 112 12.12 0.06 0.00
C VAL A 112 11.84 1.43 0.64
N CYS A 113 12.87 2.27 0.76
CA CYS A 113 12.76 3.52 1.50
C CYS A 113 13.57 4.68 0.91
N GLY A 114 13.59 5.80 1.63
CA GLY A 114 14.20 7.05 1.14
C GLY A 114 13.51 7.52 -0.14
N SER A 115 14.30 7.91 -1.14
CA SER A 115 13.81 8.36 -2.44
C SER A 115 13.81 7.25 -3.51
N ALA A 116 13.92 5.97 -3.12
CA ALA A 116 14.18 4.85 -4.02
C ALA A 116 13.12 4.73 -5.12
N LYS A 117 13.54 4.38 -6.34
CA LYS A 117 12.66 4.18 -7.50
C LYS A 117 12.85 2.79 -8.09
N ILE A 118 11.81 1.97 -8.02
CA ILE A 118 11.74 0.64 -8.64
C ILE A 118 10.72 0.71 -9.77
N SER A 119 11.11 0.33 -10.98
CA SER A 119 10.24 0.39 -12.15
C SER A 119 10.57 -0.70 -13.18
N GLY A 120 9.74 -0.84 -14.21
CA GLY A 120 9.95 -1.79 -15.29
C GLY A 120 9.63 -3.24 -14.90
N LYS A 121 10.28 -4.22 -15.55
CA LYS A 121 10.15 -5.65 -15.25
C LYS A 121 11.10 -6.08 -14.12
N PHE A 122 11.12 -5.33 -13.03
CA PHE A 122 11.91 -5.69 -11.85
C PHE A 122 11.20 -6.80 -11.08
N LYS A 123 11.91 -7.87 -10.71
CA LYS A 123 11.36 -8.93 -9.86
C LYS A 123 12.39 -9.30 -8.82
N TYR A 124 12.03 -9.13 -7.55
CA TYR A 124 12.86 -9.54 -6.43
C TYR A 124 12.04 -10.35 -5.42
N GLN A 125 12.67 -11.41 -4.93
CA GLN A 125 12.15 -12.30 -3.90
C GLN A 125 13.31 -12.66 -2.96
N GLY A 126 13.17 -12.33 -1.68
CA GLY A 126 14.21 -12.60 -0.68
C GLY A 126 14.29 -11.50 0.39
N ASN A 127 15.48 -11.33 0.95
CA ASN A 127 15.78 -10.30 1.95
C ASN A 127 16.63 -9.21 1.31
N MET A 128 16.09 -8.01 1.16
CA MET A 128 16.82 -6.89 0.55
C MET A 128 16.39 -5.56 1.13
N PHE A 129 17.37 -4.67 1.29
CA PHE A 129 17.14 -3.28 1.60
C PHE A 129 17.44 -2.44 0.35
N VAL A 130 16.46 -1.68 -0.12
CA VAL A 130 16.59 -0.76 -1.24
C VAL A 130 16.40 0.66 -0.70
N SER A 131 17.48 1.43 -0.71
CA SER A 131 17.44 2.85 -0.42
C SER A 131 18.34 3.58 -1.42
N ILE A 132 17.91 4.75 -1.86
CA ILE A 132 18.84 5.71 -2.44
C ILE A 132 19.05 6.79 -1.38
N GLY A 133 20.30 6.93 -0.93
CA GLY A 133 20.69 8.00 -0.03
C GLY A 133 20.65 9.33 -0.77
N GLU A 134 20.17 10.38 -0.09
CA GLU A 134 20.53 11.73 -0.48
C GLU A 134 22.02 11.89 -0.15
N HIS A 135 22.87 11.95 -1.18
CA HIS A 135 24.18 12.57 -1.01
C HIS A 135 23.91 14.04 -0.72
N SER A 136 23.96 14.43 0.56
CA SER A 136 24.21 15.80 0.99
C SER A 136 25.66 16.16 0.76
#